data_AF-A0A1Q7IGC1-F1
#
_entry.id   AF-A0A1Q7IGC1-F1
#
_cell.length_a   1.000
_cell.length_b   1.000
_cell.length_c   1.000
_cell.angle_alpha   90.00
_cell.angle_beta   90.00
_cell.angle_gamma   90.00
#
_symmetry.space_group_name_H-M   'P 1'
#
loop_
_entity.id
_entity.type
_entity.pdbx_description
1 polymer ?
#
loop_
_entity_poly.entity_id
_entity_poly.type
_entity_poly.pdbx_seq_one_letter_code
_entity_poly.pdbx_strand_id
1 'polypeptide(L)'
;MGTVKDIADNVRGSLIPQLFVLRRVPMRYHRVLPLTFMKRFQCIVVGSASGVLTVAITDRQNTAVIESIRKFTGQAIFPVLIDPTRMRMLIQRIERYEQYRCAFYARTYRNARKTEYYQYYKLRLQAGSIIMFLSSQNTRRL
;
A
#
# COMPACT_ATOMS: atom_id res chain seq x y z
N MET A 1 8.85 48.05 -15.55
CA MET A 1 7.49 47.59 -15.89
C MET A 1 7.48 46.06 -15.81
N GLY A 2 7.04 45.49 -14.69
CA GLY A 2 6.87 44.03 -14.55
C GLY A 2 5.60 43.60 -15.28
N THR A 3 5.65 42.51 -16.03
CA THR A 3 4.54 42.10 -16.88
C THR A 3 3.41 41.49 -16.03
N VAL A 4 2.15 41.63 -16.47
CA VAL A 4 0.96 41.03 -15.81
C VAL A 4 1.11 39.51 -15.61
N LYS A 5 1.96 38.88 -16.44
CA LYS A 5 2.33 37.47 -16.35
C LYS A 5 3.17 37.16 -15.09
N ASP A 6 4.10 38.04 -14.73
CA ASP A 6 4.94 37.90 -13.52
C ASP A 6 4.12 38.04 -12.23
N ILE A 7 3.03 38.80 -12.27
CA ILE A 7 2.09 38.95 -11.13
C ILE A 7 1.24 37.67 -10.98
N ALA A 8 0.77 37.09 -12.09
CA ALA A 8 -0.02 35.86 -12.07
C ALA A 8 0.79 34.65 -11.57
N ASP A 9 2.08 34.57 -11.92
CA ASP A 9 2.97 33.52 -11.43
C ASP A 9 3.33 33.71 -9.94
N ASN A 10 3.47 34.96 -9.47
CA ASN A 10 3.65 35.26 -8.04
C ASN A 10 2.41 34.94 -7.19
N VAL A 11 1.20 35.18 -7.71
CA VAL A 11 -0.05 34.82 -7.01
C VAL A 11 -0.24 33.31 -6.95
N ARG A 12 0.20 32.54 -7.97
CA ARG A 12 0.16 31.07 -7.94
C ARG A 12 1.09 30.46 -6.88
N GLY A 13 2.18 31.14 -6.52
CA GLY A 13 3.13 30.70 -5.50
C GLY A 13 2.57 30.69 -4.05
N SER A 14 1.46 31.38 -3.78
CA SER A 14 0.91 31.55 -2.43
C SER A 14 -0.36 30.72 -2.12
N LEU A 15 -0.93 30.01 -3.11
CA LEU A 15 -2.29 29.45 -3.01
C LEU A 15 -2.41 28.01 -2.48
N ILE A 16 -1.30 27.28 -2.34
CA ILE A 16 -1.38 25.89 -1.85
C ILE A 16 -1.59 25.90 -0.32
N PRO A 17 -2.72 25.36 0.19
CA PRO A 17 -3.00 25.39 1.61
C PRO A 17 -2.04 24.49 2.38
N GLN A 18 -1.67 24.92 3.60
CA GLN A 18 -0.84 24.15 4.50
C GLN A 18 -1.68 23.24 5.40
N LEU A 19 -1.29 21.97 5.49
CA LEU A 19 -1.92 20.95 6.32
C LEU A 19 -1.06 20.65 7.53
N PHE A 20 -1.40 21.26 8.67
CA PHE A 20 -0.61 21.14 9.90
C PHE A 20 -1.00 19.94 10.78
N VAL A 21 -2.22 19.42 10.69
CA VAL A 21 -2.77 18.52 11.73
C VAL A 21 -2.77 17.04 11.30
N LEU A 22 -2.11 16.68 10.19
CA LEU A 22 -2.16 15.32 9.71
C LEU A 22 -1.26 14.36 10.52
N ARG A 23 -1.84 13.71 11.54
CA ARG A 23 -1.14 12.72 12.37
C ARG A 23 -1.06 11.33 11.71
N ARG A 24 -2.12 10.91 11.00
CA ARG A 24 -2.22 9.60 10.34
C ARG A 24 -2.96 9.74 9.03
N VAL A 25 -2.52 8.99 8.03
CA VAL A 25 -3.22 8.85 6.75
C VAL A 25 -4.20 7.68 6.88
N PRO A 26 -5.49 7.86 6.52
CA PRO A 26 -6.46 6.77 6.50
C PRO A 26 -5.97 5.58 5.65
N MET A 27 -6.19 4.35 6.13
CA MET A 27 -5.67 3.13 5.49
C MET A 27 -6.09 2.97 4.02
N ARG A 28 -7.30 3.44 3.67
CA ARG A 28 -7.80 3.41 2.29
C ARG A 28 -6.91 4.15 1.29
N TYR A 29 -6.13 5.12 1.74
CA TYR A 29 -5.25 5.91 0.87
C TYR A 29 -3.81 5.39 0.80
N HIS A 30 -3.44 4.42 1.64
CA HIS A 30 -2.07 3.87 1.68
C HIS A 30 -1.64 3.24 0.36
N ARG A 31 -2.60 2.82 -0.47
CA ARG A 31 -2.36 2.06 -1.71
C ARG A 31 -2.75 2.81 -2.98
N VAL A 32 -3.16 4.07 -2.86
CA VAL A 32 -3.51 4.87 -4.05
C VAL A 32 -2.25 5.18 -4.86
N LEU A 33 -1.12 5.38 -4.17
CA LEU A 33 0.20 5.50 -4.78
C LEU A 33 1.08 4.34 -4.31
N PRO A 34 2.01 3.82 -5.15
CA PRO A 34 3.03 2.89 -4.68
C PRO A 34 3.94 3.53 -3.64
N LEU A 35 4.41 2.76 -2.64
CA LEU A 35 5.32 3.27 -1.61
C LEU A 35 6.61 3.85 -2.21
N THR A 36 7.14 3.24 -3.28
CA THR A 36 8.31 3.74 -4.02
C THR A 36 8.05 5.11 -4.61
N PHE A 37 6.84 5.36 -5.13
CA PHE A 37 6.41 6.64 -5.66
C PHE A 37 6.34 7.69 -4.54
N MET A 38 5.70 7.35 -3.41
CA MET A 38 5.60 8.24 -2.25
C MET A 38 6.98 8.63 -1.71
N LYS A 39 7.90 7.67 -1.61
CA LYS A 39 9.29 7.90 -1.15
C LYS A 39 10.06 8.78 -2.12
N ARG A 40 9.98 8.52 -3.42
CA ARG A 40 10.70 9.27 -4.45
C ARG A 40 10.27 10.74 -4.52
N PHE A 41 8.96 10.98 -4.48
CA PHE A 41 8.39 12.30 -4.70
C PHE A 41 7.98 13.02 -3.42
N GLN A 42 8.20 12.42 -2.24
CA GLN A 42 7.78 12.95 -0.95
C GLN A 42 6.31 13.42 -0.97
N CYS A 43 5.42 12.53 -1.42
CA CYS A 43 4.01 12.81 -1.59
C CYS A 43 3.13 11.68 -1.04
N ILE A 44 1.93 12.00 -0.56
CA ILE A 44 0.95 11.02 -0.08
C ILE A 44 -0.48 11.49 -0.39
N VAL A 45 -1.36 10.58 -0.80
CA VAL A 45 -2.80 10.84 -0.89
C VAL A 45 -3.41 10.83 0.51
N VAL A 46 -4.11 11.91 0.86
CA VAL A 46 -4.68 12.11 2.21
C VAL A 46 -6.20 12.20 2.19
N GLY A 47 -6.79 12.35 1.01
CA GLY A 47 -8.22 12.52 0.81
C GLY A 47 -8.61 12.26 -0.65
N SER A 48 -9.90 12.00 -0.86
CA SER A 48 -10.53 12.07 -2.17
C SER A 48 -11.96 12.60 -2.01
N ALA A 49 -12.38 13.45 -2.95
CA ALA A 49 -13.74 13.98 -3.02
C ALA A 49 -14.07 14.31 -4.48
N SER A 50 -15.26 13.90 -4.94
CA SER A 50 -15.79 14.25 -6.28
C SER A 50 -14.81 14.03 -7.45
N GLY A 51 -14.07 12.91 -7.43
CA GLY A 51 -13.08 12.59 -8.48
C GLY A 51 -11.75 13.35 -8.38
N VAL A 52 -11.56 14.14 -7.32
CA VAL A 52 -10.33 14.89 -7.03
C VAL A 52 -9.57 14.21 -5.87
N LEU A 53 -8.28 13.97 -6.04
CA LEU A 53 -7.39 13.51 -4.97
C LEU A 53 -6.77 14.69 -4.24
N THR A 54 -6.90 14.69 -2.91
CA THR A 54 -6.11 15.57 -2.06
C THR A 54 -4.75 14.94 -1.81
N VAL A 55 -3.69 15.59 -2.29
CA VAL A 55 -2.33 15.06 -2.22
C VAL A 55 -1.46 15.99 -1.40
N ALA A 56 -0.91 15.46 -0.31
CA ALA A 56 0.09 16.13 0.48
C ALA A 56 1.45 16.08 -0.24
N ILE A 57 2.11 17.23 -0.33
CA ILE A 57 3.44 17.43 -0.93
C ILE A 57 4.30 18.29 0.00
N THR A 58 5.62 18.22 -0.16
CA THR A 58 6.57 18.99 0.68
C THR A 58 7.05 20.28 0.04
N ASP A 59 6.99 20.38 -1.28
CA ASP A 59 7.51 21.51 -2.05
C ASP A 59 6.43 22.11 -2.95
N ARG A 60 6.29 23.44 -2.89
CA ARG A 60 5.35 24.24 -3.69
C ARG A 60 5.74 24.29 -5.16
N GLN A 61 7.04 24.29 -5.46
CA GLN A 61 7.54 24.56 -6.81
C GLN A 61 7.55 23.31 -7.68
N ASN A 62 7.31 22.14 -7.10
CA ASN A 62 7.39 20.87 -7.80
C ASN A 62 6.09 20.51 -8.55
N THR A 63 5.72 21.36 -9.50
CA THR A 63 4.58 21.15 -10.41
C THR A 63 4.71 19.85 -11.21
N ALA A 64 5.94 19.41 -11.50
CA ALA A 64 6.24 18.14 -12.15
C ALA A 64 5.75 16.93 -11.33
N VAL A 65 5.80 16.99 -10.00
CA VAL A 65 5.25 15.93 -9.13
C VAL A 65 3.74 15.86 -9.27
N ILE A 66 3.06 17.00 -9.23
CA ILE A 66 1.59 17.07 -9.38
C ILE A 66 1.17 16.46 -10.72
N GLU A 67 1.85 16.83 -11.80
CA GLU A 67 1.54 16.31 -13.13
C GLU A 67 1.88 14.81 -13.26
N SER A 68 2.96 14.35 -12.63
CA SER A 68 3.30 12.92 -12.59
C SER A 68 2.23 12.10 -11.85
N ILE A 69 1.73 12.62 -10.72
CA ILE A 69 0.65 11.98 -9.96
C ILE A 69 -0.62 11.96 -10.79
N ARG A 70 -0.99 13.08 -11.40
CA ARG A 70 -2.17 13.18 -12.27
C ARG A 70 -2.14 12.17 -13.42
N LYS A 71 -0.99 12.03 -14.09
CA LYS A 71 -0.79 11.02 -15.15
C LYS A 71 -0.89 9.59 -14.62
N PHE A 72 -0.36 9.34 -13.43
CA PHE A 72 -0.39 8.02 -12.81
C PHE A 72 -1.79 7.62 -12.36
N THR A 73 -2.56 8.55 -11.77
CA THR A 73 -3.88 8.25 -11.19
C THR A 73 -5.04 8.49 -12.14
N GLY A 74 -4.84 9.28 -13.21
CA GLY A 74 -5.91 9.74 -14.10
C GLY A 74 -6.90 10.70 -13.42
N GLN A 75 -6.60 11.17 -12.21
CA GLN A 75 -7.50 11.99 -11.40
C GLN A 75 -6.97 13.41 -11.23
N ALA A 76 -7.91 14.36 -11.10
CA ALA A 76 -7.56 15.73 -10.76
C ALA A 76 -6.91 15.79 -9.37
N ILE A 77 -5.92 16.67 -9.21
CA ILE A 77 -5.11 16.75 -8.00
C ILE A 77 -5.35 18.10 -7.30
N PHE A 78 -5.73 18.04 -6.03
CA PHE A 78 -5.73 19.17 -5.12
C PHE A 78 -4.52 19.06 -4.19
N PRO A 79 -3.45 19.83 -4.44
CA PRO A 79 -2.25 19.76 -3.62
C PRO A 79 -2.45 20.44 -2.26
N VAL A 80 -1.84 19.89 -1.22
CA VAL A 80 -1.73 20.51 0.10
C VAL A 80 -0.28 20.39 0.58
N LEU A 81 0.22 21.38 1.28
CA LEU A 81 1.59 21.37 1.78
C LEU A 81 1.66 20.74 3.15
N ILE A 82 2.72 20.00 3.39
CA ILE A 82 3.05 19.50 4.72
C ILE A 82 4.56 19.65 4.97
N ASP A 83 4.89 19.84 6.23
CA ASP A 83 6.28 19.86 6.68
C ASP A 83 7.03 18.57 6.23
N PRO A 84 8.25 18.67 5.67
CA PRO A 84 9.02 17.51 5.21
C PRO A 84 9.31 16.47 6.29
N THR A 85 9.50 16.89 7.55
CA THR A 85 9.72 15.94 8.64
C THR A 85 8.45 15.14 8.93
N ARG A 86 7.29 15.80 8.93
CA ARG A 86 5.99 15.11 9.04
C ARG A 86 5.74 14.18 7.87
N MET A 87 6.04 14.59 6.63
CA MET A 87 5.92 13.73 5.45
C MET A 87 6.72 12.42 5.64
N ARG A 88 7.99 12.53 6.01
CA ARG A 88 8.85 11.36 6.27
C ARG A 88 8.25 10.43 7.33
N MET A 89 7.72 10.98 8.42
CA MET A 89 7.06 10.18 9.46
C MET A 89 5.80 9.46 8.96
N LEU A 90 5.02 10.10 8.08
CA LEU A 90 3.83 9.48 7.49
C LEU A 90 4.22 8.33 6.56
N ILE A 91 5.22 8.54 5.69
CA ILE A 91 5.74 7.51 4.78
C ILE A 91 6.27 6.31 5.59
N GLN A 92 7.06 6.54 6.64
CA GLN A 92 7.59 5.48 7.50
C GLN A 92 6.49 4.66 8.20
N ARG A 93 5.34 5.28 8.51
CA ARG A 93 4.20 4.55 9.09
C ARG A 93 3.53 3.66 8.05
N ILE A 94 3.37 4.14 6.82
CA ILE A 94 2.84 3.35 5.71
C ILE A 94 3.78 2.19 5.37
N GLU A 95 5.09 2.45 5.30
CA GLU A 95 6.11 1.43 5.05
C GLU A 95 6.06 0.30 6.08
N ARG A 96 6.03 0.64 7.38
CA ARG A 96 5.86 -0.36 8.44
C ARG A 96 4.57 -1.15 8.28
N TYR A 97 3.45 -0.47 7.97
CA TYR A 97 2.18 -1.14 7.74
C TYR A 97 2.25 -2.14 6.57
N GLU A 98 2.88 -1.77 5.44
CA GLU A 98 3.09 -2.67 4.32
C GLU A 98 3.98 -3.86 4.69
N GLN A 99 5.07 -3.64 5.42
CA GLN A 99 5.96 -4.70 5.91
C GLN A 99 5.21 -5.70 6.81
N TYR A 100 4.44 -5.21 7.78
CA TYR A 100 3.64 -6.08 8.66
C TYR A 100 2.60 -6.89 7.89
N ARG A 101 1.96 -6.28 6.89
CA ARG A 101 1.03 -7.01 6.02
C ARG A 101 1.72 -8.09 5.21
N CYS A 102 2.84 -7.77 4.56
CA CYS A 102 3.59 -8.75 3.78
C CYS A 102 4.08 -9.91 4.64
N ALA A 103 4.56 -9.63 5.86
CA ALA A 103 4.94 -10.66 6.82
C ALA A 103 3.74 -11.52 7.25
N PHE A 104 2.59 -10.90 7.51
CA PHE A 104 1.35 -11.60 7.84
C PHE A 104 0.88 -12.51 6.70
N TYR A 105 0.86 -12.01 5.46
CA TYR A 105 0.54 -12.81 4.28
C TYR A 105 1.54 -13.95 4.09
N ALA A 106 2.85 -13.69 4.16
CA ALA A 106 3.87 -14.73 4.03
C ALA A 106 3.70 -15.84 5.08
N ARG A 107 3.35 -15.48 6.33
CA ARG A 107 3.08 -16.44 7.40
C ARG A 107 1.81 -17.25 7.13
N THR A 108 0.73 -16.61 6.72
CA THR A 108 -0.54 -17.29 6.40
C THR A 108 -0.41 -18.21 5.19
N TYR A 109 0.26 -17.78 4.11
CA TYR A 109 0.55 -18.64 2.95
C TYR A 109 1.46 -19.82 3.30
N ARG A 110 2.51 -19.63 4.12
CA ARG A 110 3.33 -20.75 4.62
C ARG A 110 2.51 -21.72 5.47
N ASN A 111 1.64 -21.19 6.33
CA ASN A 111 0.78 -22.01 7.17
C ASN A 111 -0.23 -22.80 6.33
N ALA A 112 -0.86 -22.17 5.33
CA ALA A 112 -1.79 -22.84 4.41
C ALA A 112 -1.11 -23.99 3.66
N ARG A 113 0.09 -23.78 3.10
CA ARG A 113 0.87 -24.86 2.47
C ARG A 113 1.25 -25.98 3.45
N LYS A 114 1.60 -25.64 4.70
CA LYS A 114 1.83 -26.67 5.73
C LYS A 114 0.56 -27.47 6.00
N THR A 115 -0.60 -26.82 6.13
CA THR A 115 -1.88 -27.49 6.39
C THR A 115 -2.27 -28.43 5.25
N GLU A 116 -2.13 -28.01 3.99
CA GLU A 116 -2.34 -28.88 2.81
C GLU A 116 -1.41 -30.10 2.84
N TYR A 117 -0.13 -29.89 3.18
CA TYR A 117 0.85 -30.98 3.30
C TYR A 117 0.49 -31.96 4.43
N TYR A 118 0.09 -31.47 5.61
CA TYR A 118 -0.34 -32.33 6.72
C TYR A 118 -1.64 -33.10 6.42
N GLN A 119 -2.58 -32.50 5.69
CA GLN A 119 -3.80 -33.21 5.27
C GLN A 119 -3.50 -34.32 4.27
N TYR A 120 -2.61 -34.09 3.30
CA TYR A 120 -2.15 -35.11 2.36
C TYR A 120 -1.51 -36.32 3.05
N TYR A 121 -0.60 -36.08 4.01
CA TYR A 121 0.04 -37.16 4.76
C TYR A 121 -0.92 -37.88 5.71
N LYS A 122 -1.87 -37.17 6.33
CA LYS A 122 -2.87 -37.78 7.21
C LYS A 122 -3.81 -38.73 6.46
N LEU A 123 -4.29 -38.33 5.27
CA LEU A 123 -5.09 -39.18 4.38
C LEU A 123 -4.31 -40.41 3.91
N ARG A 124 -3.03 -40.24 3.55
CA ARG A 124 -2.17 -41.35 3.12
C ARG A 124 -1.83 -42.34 4.25
N LEU A 125 -1.62 -41.85 5.47
CA LEU A 125 -1.40 -42.69 6.65
C LEU A 125 -2.65 -43.48 7.03
N GLN A 126 -3.85 -42.87 6.94
CA GLN A 126 -5.12 -43.57 7.15
C GLN A 126 -5.42 -44.61 6.06
N ALA A 127 -5.10 -44.31 4.79
CA ALA A 127 -5.25 -45.28 3.71
C ALA A 127 -4.26 -46.47 3.85
N GLY A 128 -3.03 -46.21 4.29
CA GLY A 128 -2.02 -47.24 4.52
C GLY A 128 -2.38 -48.23 5.64
N SER A 129 -3.00 -47.74 6.73
CA SER A 129 -3.46 -48.62 7.82
C SER A 129 -4.66 -49.48 7.41
N ILE A 130 -5.58 -48.96 6.59
CA ILE A 130 -6.72 -49.73 6.05
C ILE A 130 -6.25 -50.81 5.08
N ILE A 131 -5.31 -50.50 4.18
CA ILE A 131 -4.74 -51.49 3.24
C ILE A 131 -4.03 -52.61 4.02
N MET A 132 -3.19 -52.28 5.02
CA MET A 132 -2.52 -53.32 5.82
C MET A 132 -3.51 -54.19 6.62
N PHE A 133 -4.64 -53.65 7.06
CA PHE A 133 -5.67 -54.41 7.77
C PHE A 133 -6.41 -55.38 6.84
N LEU A 134 -6.73 -54.96 5.61
CA LEU A 134 -7.37 -55.81 4.60
C LEU A 134 -6.43 -56.92 4.10
N SER A 135 -5.14 -56.62 3.92
CA SER A 135 -4.11 -57.60 3.54
C SER A 135 -3.88 -58.69 4.60
N SER A 136 -4.05 -58.34 5.88
CA SER A 136 -3.92 -59.26 7.03
C SER A 136 -5.10 -60.22 7.19
N GLN A 137 -6.30 -59.80 6.78
CA GLN A 137 -7.52 -60.64 6.81
C GLN A 137 -7.51 -61.70 5.70
N ASN A 138 -6.83 -61.46 4.58
CA ASN A 138 -6.83 -62.34 3.42
C ASN A 138 -5.79 -63.47 3.48
N THR A 139 -4.86 -63.42 4.43
CA THR A 139 -3.81 -64.44 4.63
C THR A 139 -4.18 -65.50 5.69
N ARG A 140 -5.36 -65.40 6.31
CA ARG A 140 -5.87 -66.37 7.31
C ARG A 140 -7.00 -67.28 6.79
N ARG A 141 -7.23 -67.30 5.46
CA ARG A 141 -8.18 -68.20 4.79
C ARG A 141 -7.47 -68.98 3.68
N LEU A 142 -6.50 -69.80 4.05
CA LEU A 142 -6.02 -70.95 3.27
C LEU A 142 -5.72 -72.09 4.25
#